data_AF-A0A2A5F2Q7-F1
#
_entry.id   AF-A0A2A5F2Q7-F1
#
_cell.length_a   1.000
_cell.length_b   1.000
_cell.length_c   1.000
_cell.angle_alpha   90.00
_cell.angle_beta   90.00
_cell.angle_gamma   90.00
#
_symmetry.space_group_name_H-M   'P 1'
#
loop_
_entity.id
_entity.type
_entity.pdbx_description
1 polymer ?
#
loop_
_entity_poly.entity_id
_entity_poly.type
_entity_poly.pdbx_seq_one_letter_code
_entity_poly.pdbx_strand_id
1 'polypeptide(L)' 'MSNPRGIALDGEGRVYVGDTRKHWIQVFNGHE' A
#
# COMPACT_ATOMS: atom_id res chain seq x y z
N MET A 1 -4.78 4.64 7.40
CA MET A 1 -5.35 4.95 6.07
C MET A 1 -6.62 5.76 6.22
N SER A 2 -6.79 6.83 5.45
CA SER A 2 -7.92 7.76 5.51
C SER A 2 -8.53 8.11 4.14
N ASN A 3 -7.76 7.99 3.05
CA ASN A 3 -8.26 8.07 1.67
C ASN A 3 -7.31 7.36 0.70
N PRO A 4 -7.32 6.02 0.65
CA PRO A 4 -6.48 5.27 -0.28
C PRO A 4 -6.90 5.58 -1.72
N ARG A 5 -5.93 5.85 -2.59
CA ARG A 5 -6.17 6.18 -4.02
C ARG A 5 -5.42 5.27 -4.98
N GLY A 6 -4.39 4.57 -4.51
CA GLY A 6 -3.57 3.68 -5.35
C GLY A 6 -3.16 2.42 -4.61
N ILE A 7 -3.13 1.32 -5.35
CA ILE A 7 -2.65 0.00 -4.91
C ILE A 7 -1.69 -0.56 -5.95
N ALA A 8 -0.59 -1.16 -5.50
CA ALA A 8 0.37 -1.87 -6.34
C ALA A 8 0.87 -3.15 -5.64
N LEU A 9 1.34 -4.10 -6.44
CA LEU A 9 1.87 -5.40 -6.01
C LEU A 9 3.26 -5.59 -6.63
N ASP A 10 4.19 -6.20 -5.90
CA ASP A 10 5.47 -6.67 -6.45
C ASP A 10 5.56 -8.20 -6.55
N GLY A 11 6.65 -8.69 -7.13
CA GLY A 11 6.89 -10.13 -7.32
C GLY A 11 7.14 -10.92 -6.02
N GLU A 12 7.29 -10.23 -4.89
CA GLU A 12 7.47 -10.83 -3.56
C GLU A 12 6.15 -10.88 -2.77
N GLY A 13 5.04 -10.45 -3.37
CA GLY A 13 3.73 -10.46 -2.72
C GLY A 13 3.50 -9.31 -1.75
N ARG A 14 4.30 -8.23 -1.80
CA ARG A 14 4.08 -7.03 -0.97
C ARG A 14 3.03 -6.12 -1.60
N VAL A 15 2.10 -5.66 -0.78
CA VAL A 15 1.03 -4.75 -1.18
C VAL A 15 1.36 -3.34 -0.73
N TYR A 16 1.39 -2.42 -1.69
CA TYR A 16 1.66 -1.00 -1.47
C TYR A 16 0.36 -0.22 -1.59
N VAL A 17 0.02 0.56 -0.57
CA VAL A 17 -1.17 1.41 -0.57
C VAL A 17 -0.78 2.87 -0.39
N GLY A 18 -1.13 3.69 -1.38
CA GLY A 18 -0.92 5.13 -1.36
C GLY A 18 -2.12 5.90 -0.82
N ASP A 19 -1.91 6.70 0.22
CA ASP A 19 -2.90 7.64 0.75
C ASP A 19 -2.52 9.08 0.38
N THR A 20 -3.27 9.68 -0.53
CA THR A 20 -2.99 11.03 -1.05
C THR A 20 -3.26 12.14 -0.05
N ARG A 21 -4.06 11.91 0.99
CA ARG A 21 -4.32 12.91 2.04
C ARG A 21 -3.27 12.87 3.14
N LYS A 22 -2.64 11.73 3.34
CA LYS A 22 -1.56 11.56 4.32
C LYS A 22 -0.17 11.73 3.72
N HIS A 23 -0.04 11.78 2.40
CA HIS A 23 1.25 11.77 1.70
C HIS A 23 2.12 10.57 2.12
N TRP A 24 1.47 9.45 2.44
CA TRP A 24 2.11 8.25 2.94
C TRP A 24 1.88 7.08 1.99
N ILE A 25 2.85 6.16 2.01
CA ILE A 25 2.73 4.83 1.42
C ILE A 25 2.85 3.82 2.55
N GLN A 26 1.89 2.92 2.66
CA GLN A 26 1.91 1.83 3.62
C GLN A 26 2.14 0.51 2.88
N VAL A 27 2.99 -0.35 3.45
CA VAL A 27 3.37 -1.65 2.86
C VAL A 27 2.86 -2.76 3.76
N PHE A 28 2.26 -3.79 3.16
CA PHE A 28 1.77 -4.99 3.83
C PHE A 28 2.41 -6.23 3.20
N ASN A 29 2.76 -7.21 4.02
CA ASN A 29 3.22 -8.51 3.56
C ASN A 29 2.03 -9.47 3.48
N GLY A 30 1.86 -10.17 2.34
CA GLY A 30 0.79 -11.15 2.15
C GLY A 30 1.12 -12.55 2.68
N HIS A 31 2.28 -12.74 3.32
CA HIS A 31 2.83 -14.05 3.71
C HIS A 31 2.79 -14.30 5.24
N GLU A 32 1.88 -13.64 5.96
CA GLU A 32 1.72 -13.78 7.41
C GLU A 32 0.54 -14.70 7.76
#